data_AF-A0A9J5X6L3-F1
#
_entry.id   AF-A0A9J5X6L3-F1
#
_cell.length_a   1.000
_cell.length_b   1.000
_cell.length_c   1.000
_cell.angle_alpha   90.00
_cell.angle_beta   90.00
_cell.angle_gamma   90.00
#
_symmetry.space_group_name_H-M   'P 1'
#
loop_
_entity.id
_entity.type
_entity.pdbx_description
1 polymer ?
#
loop_
_entity_poly.entity_id
_entity_poly.type
_entity_poly.pdbx_seq_one_letter_code
_entity_poly.pdbx_strand_id
1 'polypeptide(L)'
;MDKLLKTPNKLEFLQPFHGFSVKRSSFSSVKPLKLGFGKFCENWRRGVCVKARSSTLLELVPEIKKENLDFELPMYDPSKGLVVDLAVVGGGPAGLAVAQQVSEAGLSVCSIDPSPKLIWPNNYGVWVDEFEAMDLLDCLDATWSGAVVYVDDDRTKNLDRPYGRVNRKQLKSKMMQKCILNGVKFHQAKVIRVIHEEAKSMLICSDGVTIQATVVLDATGFSRCLVQYDKPYNPGYQVAYGILAEVEEHPFDTSKMLFMDWRDSHLNSNMELKERNRKVPTFLYAMPFSSNRIFLEETSLVARPGLRMDDIQERMVARLSHLGIKVKSIEEDEHCVIPMGGPLPVIPQRVVGIGGTAGMVHPSTGYMVARTLAAAPVVANAIIQYLGSDKDHLGNELSASVWKDLWPIERRRQREFFCFGMDILLKLDLSATRRFFDAFFDLEPRYWHGFLSSRLLLPELMFFGLSLFSHASNTSRLEIMTKGTVPLVTMINNLLKDTE
;
A
#
# COMPACT_ATOMS: atom_id res chain seq x y z
N MET A 1 -6.74 39.04 -53.81
CA MET A 1 -5.68 39.91 -53.29
C MET A 1 -5.13 39.33 -51.98
N ASP A 2 -3.95 38.71 -51.90
CA ASP A 2 -3.36 37.77 -52.86
C ASP A 2 -2.54 36.67 -52.17
N LYS A 3 -2.77 35.47 -52.70
CA LYS A 3 -1.95 34.26 -52.81
C LYS A 3 -0.51 34.21 -52.26
N LEU A 4 -0.33 33.19 -51.40
CA LEU A 4 0.58 32.01 -51.55
C LEU A 4 2.07 32.03 -51.13
N LEU A 5 2.39 30.86 -50.53
CA LEU A 5 3.64 30.07 -50.54
C LEU A 5 4.76 30.35 -49.51
N LYS A 6 4.92 29.36 -48.63
CA LYS A 6 6.12 29.06 -47.82
C LYS A 6 7.00 28.04 -48.55
N THR A 7 8.33 28.19 -48.47
CA THR A 7 9.31 27.08 -48.38
C THR A 7 10.66 27.63 -47.83
N PRO A 8 11.58 26.78 -47.31
CA PRO A 8 12.43 27.15 -46.16
C PRO A 8 13.92 27.32 -46.48
N ASN A 9 14.72 27.72 -45.48
CA ASN A 9 16.13 27.28 -45.44
C ASN A 9 16.77 27.23 -44.03
N LYS A 10 17.85 26.44 -43.94
CA LYS A 10 18.73 26.22 -42.76
C LYS A 10 19.69 27.40 -42.53
N LEU A 11 20.27 27.48 -41.33
CA LEU A 11 21.73 27.71 -41.16
C LEU A 11 22.23 27.33 -39.76
N GLU A 12 23.49 26.88 -39.71
CA GLU A 12 24.28 26.58 -38.49
C GLU A 12 25.04 27.84 -38.01
N PHE A 13 25.63 27.83 -36.81
CA PHE A 13 27.09 28.00 -36.60
C PHE A 13 27.57 28.10 -35.13
N LEU A 14 28.64 27.34 -34.85
CA LEU A 14 29.84 27.60 -34.01
C LEU A 14 29.81 27.91 -32.49
N GLN A 15 30.74 27.23 -31.80
CA GLN A 15 31.39 27.62 -30.53
C GLN A 15 32.74 28.33 -30.79
N PRO A 16 33.33 28.98 -29.77
CA PRO A 16 34.78 29.22 -29.67
C PRO A 16 35.46 28.40 -28.55
N PHE A 17 36.76 28.13 -28.71
CA PHE A 17 37.65 27.43 -27.77
C PHE A 17 38.94 28.24 -27.51
N HIS A 18 39.45 28.26 -26.27
CA HIS A 18 40.88 28.28 -25.85
C HIS A 18 40.95 28.45 -24.31
N GLY A 19 41.94 27.94 -23.55
CA GLY A 19 43.15 27.19 -23.90
C GLY A 19 43.72 26.32 -22.73
N PHE A 20 44.86 25.65 -22.98
CA PHE A 20 45.51 24.61 -22.13
C PHE A 20 46.22 25.16 -20.87
N SER A 21 46.59 24.41 -19.82
CA SER A 21 47.44 23.18 -19.72
C SER A 21 47.35 22.62 -18.26
N VAL A 22 47.66 21.36 -17.83
CA VAL A 22 48.90 20.54 -17.93
C VAL A 22 48.63 19.05 -17.52
N LYS A 23 49.24 18.09 -18.25
CA LYS A 23 49.59 16.65 -17.95
C LYS A 23 48.55 15.54 -17.60
N ARG A 24 48.76 14.40 -18.27
CA ARG A 24 48.24 13.01 -18.09
C ARG A 24 48.78 12.36 -16.79
N SER A 25 48.35 11.19 -16.27
CA SER A 25 47.54 10.03 -16.74
C SER A 25 46.85 9.35 -15.52
N SER A 26 46.01 8.30 -15.55
CA SER A 26 45.46 7.36 -16.57
C SER A 26 44.14 6.74 -15.99
N PHE A 27 43.21 6.18 -16.78
CA PHE A 27 43.13 4.76 -17.18
C PHE A 27 42.01 4.53 -18.23
N SER A 28 41.91 3.30 -18.75
CA SER A 28 41.12 2.86 -19.91
C SER A 28 39.61 3.15 -19.91
N SER A 29 39.09 3.56 -21.07
CA SER A 29 37.66 3.58 -21.42
C SER A 29 37.29 2.40 -22.33
N VAL A 30 36.13 1.79 -22.10
CA VAL A 30 35.52 0.79 -23.00
C VAL A 30 34.16 1.32 -23.48
N LYS A 31 33.90 1.25 -24.79
CA LYS A 31 32.73 1.81 -25.46
C LYS A 31 31.48 0.92 -25.29
N PRO A 32 30.27 1.49 -25.31
CA PRO A 32 29.03 0.70 -25.29
C PRO A 32 28.76 0.05 -26.66
N LEU A 33 28.51 -1.26 -26.69
CA LEU A 33 28.05 -1.95 -27.90
C LEU A 33 26.53 -1.86 -28.02
N LYS A 34 26.05 -1.41 -29.19
CA LYS A 34 24.70 -1.72 -29.67
C LYS A 34 24.71 -3.14 -30.24
N LEU A 35 23.80 -4.02 -29.81
CA LEU A 35 23.47 -5.25 -30.55
C LEU A 35 22.10 -5.09 -31.22
N GLY A 36 22.02 -5.50 -32.48
CA GLY A 36 20.82 -5.36 -33.31
C GLY A 36 19.82 -6.50 -33.15
N PHE A 37 18.56 -6.22 -33.49
CA PHE A 37 17.51 -7.23 -33.59
C PHE A 37 17.75 -8.15 -34.80
N GLY A 38 18.14 -9.40 -34.54
CA GLY A 38 18.18 -10.45 -35.54
C GLY A 38 16.78 -11.02 -35.80
N LYS A 39 16.34 -11.05 -37.06
CA LYS A 39 15.16 -11.82 -37.47
C LYS A 39 15.49 -13.31 -37.35
N PHE A 40 14.64 -14.06 -36.65
CA PHE A 40 14.53 -15.51 -36.81
C PHE A 40 13.12 -15.86 -37.30
N CYS A 41 13.04 -16.67 -38.35
CA CYS A 41 11.79 -17.18 -38.89
C CYS A 41 11.87 -18.71 -38.97
N GLU A 42 10.73 -19.36 -38.75
CA GLU A 42 10.39 -20.75 -39.10
C GLU A 42 11.39 -21.84 -38.61
N ASN A 43 11.01 -22.66 -37.64
CA ASN A 43 9.97 -23.67 -37.83
C ASN A 43 9.49 -24.17 -36.48
N TRP A 44 8.17 -24.32 -36.26
CA TRP A 44 7.62 -25.31 -35.32
C TRP A 44 6.27 -25.83 -35.82
N ARG A 45 5.97 -27.08 -35.44
CA ARG A 45 4.96 -27.92 -36.08
C ARG A 45 3.53 -27.50 -35.71
N ARG A 46 2.57 -27.86 -36.57
CA ARG A 46 1.11 -27.72 -36.33
C ARG A 46 0.69 -28.49 -35.06
N GLY A 47 0.67 -27.79 -33.93
CA GLY A 47 -0.23 -28.08 -32.81
C GLY A 47 -1.42 -27.13 -32.88
N VAL A 48 -2.64 -27.62 -32.66
CA VAL A 48 -3.84 -26.78 -32.70
C VAL A 48 -3.82 -25.83 -31.50
N CYS A 49 -3.37 -24.59 -31.73
CA CYS A 49 -3.52 -23.51 -30.76
C CYS A 49 -5.00 -23.14 -30.69
N VAL A 50 -5.70 -23.68 -29.69
CA VAL A 50 -7.00 -23.17 -29.28
C VAL A 50 -6.74 -21.76 -28.73
N LYS A 51 -6.99 -20.73 -29.56
CA LYS A 51 -7.07 -19.36 -29.07
C LYS A 51 -8.05 -19.34 -27.91
N ALA A 52 -7.60 -18.94 -26.73
CA ALA A 52 -8.50 -18.61 -25.64
C ALA A 52 -9.54 -17.63 -26.19
N ARG A 53 -10.83 -17.94 -25.98
CA ARG A 53 -11.88 -16.92 -26.18
C ARG A 53 -11.53 -15.78 -25.24
N SER A 54 -11.47 -14.57 -25.79
CA SER A 54 -11.42 -13.36 -24.98
C SER A 54 -12.53 -13.45 -23.94
N SER A 55 -12.18 -13.37 -22.66
CA SER A 55 -13.14 -13.53 -21.58
C SER A 55 -13.98 -12.27 -21.48
N THR A 56 -15.29 -12.40 -21.61
CA THR A 56 -16.23 -11.26 -21.65
C THR A 56 -16.02 -10.29 -20.47
N LEU A 57 -15.60 -10.81 -19.31
CA LEU A 57 -15.23 -10.01 -18.14
C LEU A 57 -14.17 -8.94 -18.43
N LEU A 58 -13.10 -9.28 -19.15
CA LEU A 58 -11.98 -8.37 -19.42
C LEU A 58 -12.26 -7.42 -20.60
N GLU A 59 -13.39 -7.61 -21.29
CA GLU A 59 -13.90 -6.71 -22.32
C GLU A 59 -14.89 -5.67 -21.76
N LEU A 60 -15.42 -5.90 -20.55
CA LEU A 60 -16.26 -4.92 -19.85
C LEU A 60 -15.40 -3.73 -19.40
N VAL A 61 -15.83 -2.53 -19.80
CA VAL A 61 -15.21 -1.28 -19.35
C VAL A 61 -15.89 -0.85 -18.05
N PRO A 62 -15.13 -0.61 -16.96
CA PRO A 62 -15.68 -0.10 -15.71
C PRO A 62 -16.41 1.22 -15.89
N GLU A 63 -17.54 1.39 -15.21
CA GLU A 63 -18.36 2.60 -15.33
C GLU A 63 -17.79 3.82 -14.56
N ILE A 64 -16.74 3.62 -13.74
CA ILE A 64 -16.15 4.69 -12.89
C ILE A 64 -15.74 5.92 -13.71
N LYS A 65 -16.38 7.04 -13.38
CA LYS A 65 -15.81 8.37 -13.59
C LYS A 65 -15.03 8.74 -12.34
N LYS A 66 -13.80 9.22 -12.50
CA LYS A 66 -12.99 9.80 -11.41
C LYS A 66 -13.79 10.90 -10.70
N GLU A 67 -14.35 10.56 -9.54
CA GLU A 67 -15.22 11.46 -8.80
C GLU A 67 -14.40 12.43 -7.94
N ASN A 68 -14.78 13.70 -7.97
CA ASN A 68 -14.23 14.73 -7.10
C ASN A 68 -15.25 15.09 -6.02
N LEU A 69 -14.75 15.37 -4.81
CA LEU A 69 -15.53 15.99 -3.76
C LEU A 69 -15.86 17.44 -4.11
N ASP A 70 -17.12 17.82 -3.90
CA ASP A 70 -17.60 19.18 -4.12
C ASP A 70 -17.33 20.07 -2.91
N PHE A 71 -16.07 20.51 -2.81
CA PHE A 71 -15.62 21.50 -1.83
C PHE A 71 -14.93 22.68 -2.52
N GLU A 72 -15.20 23.89 -2.04
CA GLU A 72 -14.30 25.01 -2.24
C GLU A 72 -13.11 24.87 -1.26
N LEU A 73 -11.89 24.86 -1.78
CA LEU A 73 -10.69 24.65 -0.97
C LEU A 73 -10.05 26.00 -0.65
N PRO A 74 -9.74 26.30 0.62
CA PRO A 74 -8.93 27.46 0.98
C PRO A 74 -7.52 27.31 0.40
N MET A 75 -7.25 27.91 -0.75
CA MET A 75 -5.97 27.74 -1.43
C MET A 75 -4.83 28.44 -0.67
N TYR A 76 -3.63 27.85 -0.73
CA TYR A 76 -2.39 28.49 -0.29
C TYR A 76 -2.09 29.69 -1.20
N ASP A 77 -1.68 30.80 -0.59
CA ASP A 77 -1.35 32.05 -1.28
C ASP A 77 0.18 32.29 -1.19
N PRO A 78 0.93 32.06 -2.27
CA PRO A 78 2.38 32.24 -2.29
C PRO A 78 2.83 33.68 -2.04
N SER A 79 1.97 34.68 -2.30
CA SER A 79 2.32 36.10 -2.17
C SER A 79 2.54 36.53 -0.72
N LYS A 80 1.97 35.80 0.24
CA LYS A 80 2.09 36.10 1.68
C LYS A 80 3.45 35.71 2.26
N GLY A 81 4.22 34.85 1.58
CA GLY A 81 5.56 34.42 2.03
C GLY A 81 5.61 33.75 3.41
N LEU A 82 4.47 33.29 3.93
CA LEU A 82 4.36 32.75 5.28
C LEU A 82 5.06 31.39 5.39
N VAL A 83 5.88 31.23 6.42
CA VAL A 83 6.32 29.92 6.89
C VAL A 83 5.12 29.28 7.60
N VAL A 84 4.71 28.08 7.18
CA VAL A 84 3.70 27.31 7.89
C VAL A 84 4.33 26.41 8.95
N ASP A 85 3.59 26.07 9.99
CA ASP A 85 4.07 25.16 11.03
C ASP A 85 4.30 23.76 10.47
N LEU A 86 3.35 23.29 9.65
CA LEU A 86 3.38 21.97 9.02
C LEU A 86 3.02 22.01 7.54
N ALA A 87 3.91 21.49 6.69
CA ALA A 87 3.58 21.08 5.32
C ALA A 87 3.31 19.57 5.27
N VAL A 88 2.11 19.18 4.85
CA VAL A 88 1.71 17.77 4.64
C VAL A 88 1.71 17.47 3.15
N VAL A 89 2.55 16.52 2.73
CA VAL A 89 2.71 16.16 1.32
C VAL A 89 1.97 14.85 1.03
N GLY A 90 0.81 14.94 0.40
CA GLY A 90 -0.10 13.82 0.09
C GLY A 90 -1.42 13.90 0.86
N GLY A 91 -2.52 14.03 0.13
CA GLY A 91 -3.91 14.11 0.62
C GLY A 91 -4.57 12.75 0.86
N GLY A 92 -3.78 11.74 1.25
CA GLY A 92 -4.28 10.42 1.67
C GLY A 92 -4.87 10.42 3.08
N PRO A 93 -5.47 9.31 3.56
CA PRO A 93 -6.05 9.22 4.91
C PRO A 93 -5.06 9.60 6.00
N ALA A 94 -3.79 9.17 5.84
CA ALA A 94 -2.70 9.45 6.76
C ALA A 94 -2.37 10.95 6.88
N GLY A 95 -2.25 11.64 5.73
CA GLY A 95 -1.91 13.05 5.68
C GLY A 95 -3.04 13.93 6.21
N LEU A 96 -4.29 13.65 5.80
CA LEU A 96 -5.44 14.41 6.29
C LEU A 96 -5.68 14.20 7.80
N ALA A 97 -5.48 13.00 8.33
CA ALA A 97 -5.66 12.74 9.77
C ALA A 97 -4.66 13.49 10.66
N VAL A 98 -3.41 13.70 10.21
CA VAL A 98 -2.44 14.55 10.92
C VAL A 98 -2.72 16.03 10.68
N ALA A 99 -3.01 16.44 9.43
CA ALA A 99 -3.35 17.82 9.11
C ALA A 99 -4.53 18.33 9.93
N GLN A 100 -5.57 17.51 10.10
CA GLN A 100 -6.74 17.81 10.91
C GLN A 100 -6.34 18.12 12.36
N GLN A 101 -5.64 17.20 13.03
CA GLN A 101 -5.31 17.34 14.47
C GLN A 101 -4.32 18.46 14.75
N VAL A 102 -3.32 18.66 13.87
CA VAL A 102 -2.34 19.76 14.02
C VAL A 102 -3.02 21.12 13.83
N SER A 103 -3.95 21.25 12.87
CA SER A 103 -4.73 22.48 12.69
C SER A 103 -5.81 22.68 13.76
N GLU A 104 -6.34 21.61 14.36
CA GLU A 104 -7.28 21.66 15.50
C GLU A 104 -6.61 22.27 16.75
N ALA A 105 -5.29 22.09 16.89
CA ALA A 105 -4.46 22.77 17.90
C ALA A 105 -4.09 24.23 17.54
N GLY A 106 -4.63 24.79 16.45
CA GLY A 106 -4.42 26.17 16.03
C GLY A 106 -3.13 26.43 15.22
N LEU A 107 -2.35 25.40 14.90
CA LEU A 107 -1.13 25.53 14.10
C LEU A 107 -1.45 25.66 12.61
N SER A 108 -0.61 26.40 11.89
CA SER A 108 -0.78 26.67 10.46
C SER A 108 -0.34 25.47 9.61
N VAL A 109 -1.27 24.91 8.83
CA VAL A 109 -1.01 23.72 8.00
C VAL A 109 -1.25 24.00 6.52
N CYS A 110 -0.32 23.56 5.68
CA CYS A 110 -0.49 23.48 4.23
C CYS A 110 -0.51 22.02 3.75
N SER A 111 -1.63 21.56 3.19
CA SER A 111 -1.75 20.27 2.51
C SER A 111 -1.43 20.41 1.03
N ILE A 112 -0.43 19.66 0.56
CA ILE A 112 0.07 19.70 -0.82
C ILE A 112 -0.24 18.35 -1.47
N ASP A 113 -1.09 18.35 -2.50
CA ASP A 113 -1.52 17.15 -3.21
C ASP A 113 -1.84 17.48 -4.68
N PRO A 114 -1.50 16.64 -5.67
CA PRO A 114 -1.77 16.96 -7.08
C PRO A 114 -3.26 16.87 -7.46
N SER A 115 -4.12 16.29 -6.63
CA SER A 115 -5.55 16.07 -6.90
C SER A 115 -6.36 16.05 -5.59
N PRO A 116 -6.37 17.14 -4.79
CA PRO A 116 -6.87 17.13 -3.41
C PRO A 116 -8.36 16.81 -3.32
N LYS A 117 -9.15 17.14 -4.36
CA LYS A 117 -10.58 16.83 -4.44
C LYS A 117 -10.90 15.38 -4.88
N LEU A 118 -9.98 14.68 -5.55
CA LEU A 118 -10.23 13.35 -6.12
C LEU A 118 -10.46 12.32 -5.00
N ILE A 119 -11.52 11.52 -5.08
CA ILE A 119 -11.77 10.45 -4.11
C ILE A 119 -10.67 9.39 -4.21
N TRP A 120 -10.27 8.81 -3.07
CA TRP A 120 -9.19 7.82 -3.04
C TRP A 120 -9.55 6.57 -3.87
N PRO A 121 -8.69 6.13 -4.81
CA PRO A 121 -9.07 5.14 -5.82
C PRO A 121 -9.19 3.71 -5.30
N ASN A 122 -8.51 3.36 -4.22
CA ASN A 122 -8.45 1.99 -3.68
C ASN A 122 -9.53 1.76 -2.61
N ASN A 123 -10.20 0.61 -2.63
CA ASN A 123 -11.12 0.18 -1.56
C ASN A 123 -10.36 -0.20 -0.29
N TYR A 124 -11.03 -0.05 0.86
CA TYR A 124 -10.46 -0.41 2.16
C TYR A 124 -11.44 -1.31 2.92
N GLY A 125 -10.96 -2.50 3.27
CA GLY A 125 -11.58 -3.38 4.26
C GLY A 125 -10.96 -3.16 5.64
N VAL A 126 -11.78 -3.18 6.69
CA VAL A 126 -11.37 -2.99 8.09
C VAL A 126 -12.17 -3.90 9.01
N TRP A 127 -11.63 -4.23 10.19
CA TRP A 127 -12.46 -4.84 11.22
C TRP A 127 -13.27 -3.76 11.93
N VAL A 128 -14.54 -4.02 12.23
CA VAL A 128 -15.45 -2.98 12.75
C VAL A 128 -14.98 -2.43 14.10
N ASP A 129 -14.41 -3.27 14.96
CA ASP A 129 -13.85 -2.87 16.27
C ASP A 129 -12.69 -1.86 16.16
N GLU A 130 -11.99 -1.83 15.03
CA GLU A 130 -10.92 -0.85 14.79
C GLU A 130 -11.48 0.54 14.46
N PHE A 131 -12.59 0.62 13.73
CA PHE A 131 -13.26 1.88 13.38
C PHE A 131 -14.18 2.39 14.50
N GLU A 132 -14.76 1.49 15.29
CA GLU A 132 -15.46 1.80 16.53
C GLU A 132 -14.55 2.52 17.53
N ALA A 133 -13.34 1.99 17.76
CA ALA A 133 -12.35 2.59 18.65
C ALA A 133 -11.82 3.98 18.19
N MET A 134 -12.19 4.44 16.99
CA MET A 134 -11.81 5.74 16.42
C MET A 134 -13.00 6.68 16.15
N ASP A 135 -14.24 6.31 16.52
CA ASP A 135 -15.47 7.05 16.18
C ASP A 135 -15.65 7.26 14.66
N LEU A 136 -15.41 6.19 13.89
CA LEU A 136 -15.49 6.15 12.43
C LEU A 136 -16.52 5.14 11.89
N LEU A 137 -17.42 4.61 12.71
CA LEU A 137 -18.48 3.69 12.25
C LEU A 137 -19.40 4.30 11.20
N ASP A 138 -19.62 5.62 11.27
CA ASP A 138 -20.34 6.37 10.25
C ASP A 138 -19.65 6.34 8.87
N CYS A 139 -18.36 6.03 8.81
CA CYS A 139 -17.57 5.97 7.59
C CYS A 139 -17.51 4.57 6.95
N LEU A 140 -18.41 3.66 7.28
CA LEU A 140 -18.56 2.35 6.66
C LEU A 140 -19.77 2.34 5.70
N ASP A 141 -19.61 1.87 4.46
CA ASP A 141 -20.73 1.75 3.50
C ASP A 141 -21.43 0.38 3.56
N ALA A 142 -20.75 -0.64 4.06
CA ALA A 142 -21.30 -1.96 4.35
C ALA A 142 -20.58 -2.64 5.52
N THR A 143 -21.31 -3.46 6.26
CA THR A 143 -20.79 -4.31 7.33
C THR A 143 -21.38 -5.72 7.26
N TRP A 144 -20.59 -6.70 7.70
CA TRP A 144 -20.96 -8.11 7.80
C TRP A 144 -20.71 -8.59 9.22
N SER A 145 -21.58 -9.45 9.74
CA SER A 145 -21.55 -9.87 11.16
C SER A 145 -20.32 -10.70 11.53
N GLY A 146 -19.70 -11.33 10.54
CA GLY A 146 -18.47 -12.08 10.64
C GLY A 146 -17.87 -12.34 9.26
N ALA A 147 -16.78 -13.11 9.25
CA ALA A 147 -16.08 -13.47 8.04
C ALA A 147 -15.91 -14.99 7.89
N VAL A 148 -15.67 -15.47 6.66
CA VAL A 148 -15.51 -16.90 6.34
C VAL A 148 -14.15 -17.14 5.67
N VAL A 149 -13.51 -18.26 5.98
CA VAL A 149 -12.30 -18.73 5.28
C VAL A 149 -12.54 -20.16 4.78
N TYR A 150 -12.46 -20.36 3.46
CA TYR A 150 -12.37 -21.69 2.87
C TYR A 150 -10.89 -22.06 2.74
N VAL A 151 -10.46 -23.01 3.57
CA VAL A 151 -9.09 -23.54 3.55
C VAL A 151 -8.94 -24.48 2.35
N ASP A 152 -9.90 -25.38 2.16
CA ASP A 152 -10.04 -26.25 1.00
C ASP A 152 -11.53 -26.63 0.83
N ASP A 153 -11.81 -27.61 -0.02
CA ASP A 153 -13.19 -28.05 -0.30
C ASP A 153 -13.85 -28.73 0.93
N ASP A 154 -13.08 -29.20 1.91
CA ASP A 154 -13.56 -29.91 3.11
C ASP A 154 -13.55 -29.03 4.38
N ARG A 155 -12.67 -28.01 4.47
CA ARG A 155 -12.46 -27.20 5.68
C ARG A 155 -12.85 -25.74 5.50
N THR A 156 -13.81 -25.32 6.32
CA THR A 156 -14.28 -23.92 6.45
C THR A 156 -14.07 -23.43 7.87
N LYS A 157 -13.54 -22.21 8.04
CA LYS A 157 -13.50 -21.49 9.32
C LYS A 157 -14.52 -20.36 9.30
N ASN A 158 -15.27 -20.21 10.39
CA ASN A 158 -16.12 -19.06 10.63
C ASN A 158 -15.39 -18.15 11.64
N LEU A 159 -15.30 -16.86 11.31
CA LEU A 159 -14.62 -15.85 12.11
C LEU A 159 -15.68 -14.90 12.68
N ASP A 160 -15.99 -15.06 13.96
CA ASP A 160 -16.99 -14.26 14.68
C ASP A 160 -16.43 -12.88 15.08
N ARG A 161 -15.91 -12.14 14.09
CA ARG A 161 -15.44 -10.77 14.20
C ARG A 161 -16.03 -9.95 13.04
N PRO A 162 -16.88 -8.95 13.30
CA PRO A 162 -17.51 -8.16 12.24
C PRO A 162 -16.50 -7.45 11.34
N TYR A 163 -16.79 -7.43 10.05
CA TYR A 163 -15.96 -6.81 9.02
C TYR A 163 -16.72 -5.67 8.35
N GLY A 164 -16.02 -4.62 7.93
CA GLY A 164 -16.61 -3.46 7.26
C GLY A 164 -15.83 -3.03 6.02
N ARG A 165 -16.55 -2.48 5.05
CA ARG A 165 -15.99 -1.74 3.91
C ARG A 165 -16.09 -0.24 4.22
N VAL A 166 -15.02 0.49 3.95
CA VAL A 166 -14.94 1.92 4.22
C VAL A 166 -15.60 2.73 3.09
N ASN A 167 -16.55 3.59 3.45
CA ASN A 167 -17.07 4.63 2.58
C ASN A 167 -15.98 5.70 2.35
N ARG A 168 -15.16 5.51 1.30
CA ARG A 168 -14.03 6.37 0.94
C ARG A 168 -14.44 7.83 0.74
N LYS A 169 -15.61 8.05 0.13
CA LYS A 169 -16.17 9.38 -0.12
C LYS A 169 -16.49 10.08 1.19
N GLN A 170 -17.17 9.39 2.11
CA GLN A 170 -17.57 9.93 3.40
C GLN A 170 -16.38 10.14 4.34
N LEU A 171 -15.47 9.17 4.44
CA LEU A 171 -14.25 9.29 5.25
C LEU A 171 -13.40 10.49 4.79
N LYS A 172 -13.17 10.62 3.47
CA LYS A 172 -12.44 11.77 2.93
C LYS A 172 -13.20 13.08 3.16
N SER A 173 -14.52 13.09 2.98
CA SER A 173 -15.35 14.29 3.22
C SER A 173 -15.30 14.75 4.68
N LYS A 174 -15.45 13.83 5.65
CA LYS A 174 -15.37 14.10 7.10
C LYS A 174 -14.02 14.72 7.47
N MET A 175 -12.91 14.16 6.96
CA MET A 175 -11.56 14.70 7.18
C MET A 175 -11.35 16.06 6.48
N MET A 176 -11.73 16.18 5.20
CA MET A 176 -11.58 17.42 4.44
C MET A 176 -12.36 18.58 5.06
N GLN A 177 -13.61 18.33 5.49
CA GLN A 177 -14.45 19.34 6.13
C GLN A 177 -13.82 19.85 7.42
N LYS A 178 -13.30 18.97 8.29
CA LYS A 178 -12.59 19.37 9.51
C LYS A 178 -11.31 20.16 9.19
N CYS A 179 -10.50 19.73 8.23
CA CYS A 179 -9.32 20.49 7.78
C CYS A 179 -9.70 21.90 7.28
N ILE A 180 -10.77 22.03 6.49
CA ILE A 180 -11.24 23.34 5.98
C ILE A 180 -11.71 24.23 7.12
N LEU A 181 -12.49 23.71 8.08
CA LEU A 181 -12.96 24.44 9.26
C LEU A 181 -11.81 24.90 10.16
N ASN A 182 -10.77 24.07 10.33
CA ASN A 182 -9.56 24.39 11.07
C ASN A 182 -8.59 25.31 10.29
N GLY A 183 -8.98 25.77 9.09
CA GLY A 183 -8.25 26.77 8.33
C GLY A 183 -7.09 26.27 7.46
N VAL A 184 -6.90 24.94 7.35
CA VAL A 184 -5.85 24.30 6.53
C VAL A 184 -5.86 24.88 5.10
N LYS A 185 -4.67 25.21 4.59
CA LYS A 185 -4.50 25.67 3.21
C LYS A 185 -4.16 24.51 2.29
N PHE A 186 -4.67 24.56 1.06
CA PHE A 186 -4.46 23.53 0.05
C PHE A 186 -3.62 24.07 -1.11
N HIS A 187 -2.67 23.28 -1.58
CA HIS A 187 -1.87 23.60 -2.75
C HIS A 187 -1.90 22.43 -3.74
N GLN A 188 -2.48 22.67 -4.92
CA GLN A 188 -2.68 21.63 -5.92
C GLN A 188 -1.42 21.44 -6.78
N ALA A 189 -0.41 20.78 -6.23
CA ALA A 189 0.85 20.51 -6.92
C ALA A 189 1.51 19.22 -6.40
N LYS A 190 2.59 18.79 -7.08
CA LYS A 190 3.50 17.75 -6.58
C LYS A 190 4.76 18.41 -6.02
N VAL A 191 5.15 18.05 -4.80
CA VAL A 191 6.49 18.42 -4.28
C VAL A 191 7.55 17.59 -5.02
N ILE A 192 8.54 18.27 -5.60
CA ILE A 192 9.66 17.66 -6.33
C ILE A 192 10.86 17.44 -5.41
N ARG A 193 11.13 18.40 -4.51
CA ARG A 193 12.30 18.40 -3.63
C ARG A 193 12.01 19.18 -2.36
N VAL A 194 12.63 18.77 -1.26
CA VAL A 194 12.75 19.58 -0.04
C VAL A 194 14.21 19.98 0.16
N ILE A 195 14.43 21.21 0.59
CA ILE A 195 15.73 21.74 1.04
C ILE A 195 15.58 22.09 2.52
N HIS A 196 16.56 21.72 3.34
CA HIS A 196 16.52 21.97 4.78
C HIS A 196 17.43 23.14 5.15
N GLU A 197 16.89 24.01 6.00
CA GLU A 197 17.62 25.00 6.79
C GLU A 197 17.55 24.58 8.26
N GLU A 198 18.22 25.34 9.12
CA GLU A 198 18.36 25.04 10.56
C GLU A 198 17.00 24.94 11.27
N ALA A 199 16.20 26.02 11.21
CA ALA A 199 14.85 26.06 11.79
C ALA A 199 13.77 25.49 10.86
N LYS A 200 13.84 25.77 9.55
CA LYS A 200 12.75 25.50 8.57
C LYS A 200 13.19 24.67 7.36
N SER A 201 12.25 24.33 6.50
CA SER A 201 12.46 23.63 5.24
C SER A 201 11.72 24.32 4.09
N MET A 202 12.28 24.27 2.89
CA MET A 202 11.68 24.78 1.66
C MET A 202 11.23 23.61 0.77
N LEU A 203 9.94 23.53 0.46
CA LEU A 203 9.35 22.54 -0.43
C LEU A 203 9.16 23.18 -1.82
N ILE A 204 9.84 22.63 -2.82
CA ILE A 204 9.76 23.10 -4.21
C ILE A 204 8.72 22.27 -4.95
N CYS A 205 7.66 22.93 -5.43
CA CYS A 205 6.52 22.32 -6.10
C CYS A 205 6.67 22.32 -7.63
N SER A 206 5.89 21.47 -8.29
CA SER A 206 5.98 21.20 -9.74
C SER A 206 5.53 22.35 -10.64
N ASP A 207 4.83 23.33 -10.09
CA ASP A 207 4.42 24.58 -10.73
C ASP A 207 5.43 25.73 -10.52
N GLY A 208 6.51 25.48 -9.78
CA GLY A 208 7.52 26.48 -9.42
C GLY A 208 7.25 27.21 -8.09
N VAL A 209 6.11 26.97 -7.44
CA VAL A 209 5.83 27.55 -6.11
C VAL A 209 6.76 26.91 -5.07
N THR A 210 7.28 27.75 -4.16
CA THR A 210 8.03 27.28 -2.98
C THR A 210 7.22 27.56 -1.72
N ILE A 211 7.00 26.52 -0.92
CA ILE A 211 6.33 26.60 0.38
C ILE A 211 7.41 26.46 1.46
N GLN A 212 7.38 27.32 2.47
CA GLN A 212 8.29 27.22 3.62
C GLN A 212 7.54 26.60 4.80
N ALA A 213 8.14 25.64 5.49
CA ALA A 213 7.53 25.01 6.65
C ALA A 213 8.54 24.65 7.76
N THR A 214 8.14 24.75 9.02
CA THR A 214 8.96 24.31 10.16
C THR A 214 9.11 22.78 10.17
N VAL A 215 8.00 22.08 9.91
CA VAL A 215 7.91 20.61 9.81
C VAL A 215 7.43 20.19 8.41
N VAL A 216 8.03 19.13 7.87
CA VAL A 216 7.56 18.48 6.62
C VAL A 216 7.16 17.05 6.91
N LEU A 217 5.90 16.73 6.66
CA LEU A 217 5.33 15.38 6.74
C LEU A 217 5.16 14.79 5.34
N ASP A 218 5.93 13.77 5.03
CA ASP A 218 5.68 12.89 3.88
C ASP A 218 4.51 11.95 4.20
N ALA A 219 3.42 12.11 3.46
CA ALA A 219 2.26 11.23 3.45
C ALA A 219 1.99 10.67 2.03
N THR A 220 3.02 10.61 1.17
CA THR A 220 2.90 10.22 -0.26
C THR A 220 2.65 8.73 -0.51
N GLY A 221 2.32 7.97 0.54
CA GLY A 221 2.03 6.55 0.47
C GLY A 221 3.22 5.74 -0.05
N PHE A 222 2.99 4.89 -1.04
CA PHE A 222 4.04 4.03 -1.63
C PHE A 222 4.97 4.76 -2.61
N SER A 223 4.69 6.04 -2.90
CA SER A 223 5.52 6.87 -3.80
C SER A 223 6.87 7.24 -3.18
N ARG A 224 7.00 7.22 -1.85
CA ARG A 224 8.25 7.36 -1.09
C ARG A 224 9.11 8.54 -1.56
N CYS A 225 8.47 9.70 -1.73
CA CYS A 225 9.05 10.81 -2.49
C CYS A 225 10.07 11.64 -1.70
N LEU A 226 9.94 11.75 -0.38
CA LEU A 226 10.72 12.72 0.41
C LEU A 226 11.55 12.08 1.52
N VAL A 227 11.04 11.05 2.21
CA VAL A 227 11.83 10.34 3.22
C VAL A 227 12.93 9.49 2.59
N GLN A 228 14.07 9.46 3.25
CA GLN A 228 15.29 8.77 2.81
C GLN A 228 15.35 7.34 3.36
N TYR A 229 16.00 6.44 2.61
CA TYR A 229 16.27 5.05 2.96
C TYR A 229 17.73 4.72 2.69
N ASP A 230 18.36 3.95 3.59
CA ASP A 230 19.75 3.48 3.50
C ASP A 230 19.87 2.07 2.89
N LYS A 231 18.76 1.31 2.85
CA LYS A 231 18.70 -0.10 2.46
C LYS A 231 18.06 -0.31 1.08
N PRO A 232 18.48 -1.32 0.31
CA PRO A 232 17.85 -1.68 -0.95
C PRO A 232 16.34 -1.96 -0.80
N TYR A 233 15.54 -1.36 -1.68
CA TYR A 233 14.09 -1.53 -1.65
C TYR A 233 13.67 -2.84 -2.33
N ASN A 234 13.50 -3.89 -1.52
CA ASN A 234 13.07 -5.22 -1.96
C ASN A 234 11.99 -5.81 -1.03
N PRO A 235 10.80 -5.20 -0.95
CA PRO A 235 9.70 -5.70 -0.10
C PRO A 235 9.14 -7.02 -0.65
N GLY A 236 8.21 -7.65 0.07
CA GLY A 236 7.25 -8.53 -0.60
C GLY A 236 6.21 -7.68 -1.36
N TYR A 237 5.38 -8.31 -2.19
CA TYR A 237 4.26 -7.64 -2.84
C TYR A 237 3.00 -8.49 -2.70
N GLN A 238 1.93 -7.88 -2.17
CA GLN A 238 0.57 -8.37 -2.32
C GLN A 238 0.01 -7.73 -3.59
N VAL A 239 -0.55 -8.56 -4.48
CA VAL A 239 -1.07 -8.12 -5.77
C VAL A 239 -2.48 -8.65 -5.93
N ALA A 240 -3.41 -7.77 -6.28
CA ALA A 240 -4.82 -8.11 -6.40
C ALA A 240 -5.48 -7.42 -7.59
N TYR A 241 -6.48 -8.08 -8.16
CA TYR A 241 -7.41 -7.51 -9.13
C TYR A 241 -8.83 -7.64 -8.57
N GLY A 242 -9.48 -6.51 -8.35
CA GLY A 242 -10.82 -6.41 -7.78
C GLY A 242 -11.83 -5.82 -8.75
N ILE A 243 -13.10 -6.22 -8.62
CA ILE A 243 -14.25 -5.59 -9.29
C ILE A 243 -15.39 -5.41 -8.29
N LEU A 244 -16.10 -4.28 -8.37
CA LEU A 244 -17.47 -4.13 -7.87
C LEU A 244 -18.40 -4.30 -9.07
N ALA A 245 -19.33 -5.25 -9.00
CA ALA A 245 -20.10 -5.67 -10.16
C ALA A 245 -21.57 -5.94 -9.84
N GLU A 246 -22.43 -5.67 -10.84
CA GLU A 246 -23.74 -6.31 -10.91
C GLU A 246 -23.59 -7.67 -11.61
N VAL A 247 -24.18 -8.71 -11.02
CA VAL A 247 -24.15 -10.09 -11.51
C VAL A 247 -25.58 -10.61 -11.75
N GLU A 248 -25.74 -11.73 -12.44
CA GLU A 248 -27.04 -12.44 -12.46
C GLU A 248 -27.40 -12.94 -11.06
N GLU A 249 -26.49 -13.67 -10.42
CA GLU A 249 -26.57 -14.17 -9.05
C GLU A 249 -25.15 -14.54 -8.55
N HIS A 250 -25.00 -14.80 -7.24
CA HIS A 250 -23.77 -15.34 -6.67
C HIS A 250 -24.02 -16.32 -5.51
N PRO A 251 -23.12 -17.28 -5.24
CA PRO A 251 -23.32 -18.31 -4.21
C PRO A 251 -23.01 -17.85 -2.77
N PHE A 252 -22.58 -16.60 -2.54
CA PHE A 252 -22.12 -16.13 -1.24
C PHE A 252 -23.25 -15.64 -0.31
N ASP A 253 -23.14 -15.96 0.98
CA ASP A 253 -24.01 -15.49 2.07
C ASP A 253 -23.87 -13.98 2.27
N THR A 254 -24.96 -13.22 2.07
CA THR A 254 -24.96 -11.75 2.21
C THR A 254 -24.77 -11.25 3.64
N SER A 255 -24.90 -12.10 4.67
CA SER A 255 -24.69 -11.73 6.07
C SER A 255 -23.21 -11.78 6.50
N LYS A 256 -22.38 -12.47 5.70
CA LYS A 256 -20.95 -12.71 5.98
C LYS A 256 -20.08 -12.26 4.82
N MET A 257 -18.83 -12.01 5.15
CA MET A 257 -17.82 -11.54 4.20
C MET A 257 -16.77 -12.66 3.98
N LEU A 258 -16.48 -13.01 2.72
CA LEU A 258 -15.52 -14.07 2.39
C LEU A 258 -14.09 -13.53 2.46
N PHE A 259 -13.37 -13.92 3.50
CA PHE A 259 -12.03 -13.40 3.79
C PHE A 259 -10.93 -14.03 2.96
N MET A 260 -10.94 -15.36 2.84
CA MET A 260 -9.99 -16.07 1.99
C MET A 260 -10.63 -17.36 1.47
N ASP A 261 -10.71 -17.52 0.16
CA ASP A 261 -11.01 -18.80 -0.50
C ASP A 261 -9.78 -19.36 -1.20
N TRP A 262 -9.12 -20.29 -0.51
CA TRP A 262 -7.93 -20.99 -0.99
C TRP A 262 -8.24 -22.20 -1.87
N ARG A 263 -9.51 -22.50 -2.21
CA ARG A 263 -9.88 -23.64 -3.08
C ARG A 263 -9.38 -23.42 -4.51
N ASP A 264 -8.87 -24.48 -5.13
CA ASP A 264 -8.26 -24.47 -6.48
C ASP A 264 -8.95 -25.44 -7.45
N SER A 265 -10.11 -25.99 -7.07
CA SER A 265 -10.97 -26.87 -7.87
C SER A 265 -11.40 -26.22 -9.19
N HIS A 266 -11.56 -24.90 -9.21
CA HIS A 266 -11.79 -24.09 -10.41
C HIS A 266 -10.66 -24.16 -11.47
N LEU A 267 -9.46 -24.64 -11.11
CA LEU A 267 -8.31 -24.79 -12.01
C LEU A 267 -8.16 -26.21 -12.58
N ASN A 268 -9.03 -27.16 -12.23
CA ASN A 268 -8.92 -28.55 -12.65
C ASN A 268 -8.90 -28.76 -14.18
N SER A 269 -9.47 -27.84 -14.96
CA SER A 269 -9.48 -27.87 -16.43
C SER A 269 -8.27 -27.18 -17.08
N ASN A 270 -7.43 -26.47 -16.32
CA ASN A 270 -6.23 -25.77 -16.81
C ASN A 270 -5.03 -26.12 -15.94
N MET A 271 -4.34 -27.22 -16.29
CA MET A 271 -3.21 -27.75 -15.52
C MET A 271 -2.01 -26.79 -15.44
N GLU A 272 -1.81 -25.90 -16.41
CA GLU A 272 -0.72 -24.91 -16.38
C GLU A 272 -1.01 -23.82 -15.33
N LEU A 273 -2.23 -23.28 -15.34
CA LEU A 273 -2.69 -22.32 -14.34
C LEU A 273 -2.74 -22.95 -12.95
N LYS A 274 -3.11 -24.24 -12.86
CA LYS A 274 -3.09 -25.00 -11.62
C LYS A 274 -1.67 -25.17 -11.06
N GLU A 275 -0.67 -25.52 -11.87
CA GLU A 275 0.72 -25.61 -11.41
C GLU A 275 1.35 -24.25 -11.08
N ARG A 276 0.90 -23.15 -11.71
CA ARG A 276 1.24 -21.78 -11.28
C ARG A 276 0.66 -21.49 -9.89
N ASN A 277 -0.64 -21.72 -9.70
CA ASN A 277 -1.32 -21.51 -8.41
C ASN A 277 -0.78 -22.42 -7.30
N ARG A 278 -0.39 -23.66 -7.62
CA ARG A 278 0.24 -24.58 -6.66
C ARG A 278 1.51 -23.99 -6.06
N LYS A 279 2.33 -23.31 -6.87
CA LYS A 279 3.63 -22.74 -6.47
C LYS A 279 3.50 -21.40 -5.74
N VAL A 280 2.67 -20.50 -6.27
CA VAL A 280 2.39 -19.20 -5.63
C VAL A 280 0.87 -18.98 -5.68
N PRO A 281 0.15 -19.27 -4.58
CA PRO A 281 -1.30 -19.32 -4.59
C PRO A 281 -1.94 -17.93 -4.56
N THR A 282 -3.15 -17.86 -5.10
CA THR A 282 -4.09 -16.76 -4.88
C THR A 282 -5.32 -17.27 -4.12
N PHE A 283 -6.05 -16.34 -3.51
CA PHE A 283 -7.33 -16.59 -2.87
C PHE A 283 -8.36 -15.59 -3.41
N LEU A 284 -9.64 -15.96 -3.38
CA LEU A 284 -10.72 -14.99 -3.58
C LEU A 284 -11.11 -14.36 -2.24
N TYR A 285 -11.32 -13.06 -2.30
CA TYR A 285 -11.96 -12.22 -1.30
C TYR A 285 -13.31 -11.76 -1.87
N ALA A 286 -14.40 -11.79 -1.09
CA ALA A 286 -15.71 -11.39 -1.59
C ALA A 286 -16.61 -10.69 -0.55
N MET A 287 -17.15 -9.54 -0.94
CA MET A 287 -18.03 -8.68 -0.14
C MET A 287 -19.42 -8.60 -0.81
N PRO A 288 -20.36 -9.51 -0.46
CA PRO A 288 -21.71 -9.51 -1.01
C PRO A 288 -22.57 -8.39 -0.37
N PHE A 289 -23.12 -7.49 -1.19
CA PHE A 289 -24.02 -6.42 -0.71
C PHE A 289 -25.50 -6.81 -0.85
N SER A 290 -25.82 -7.63 -1.86
CA SER A 290 -27.14 -8.18 -2.15
C SER A 290 -26.98 -9.33 -3.15
N SER A 291 -28.03 -10.13 -3.40
CA SER A 291 -27.95 -11.31 -4.27
C SER A 291 -27.41 -11.08 -5.70
N ASN A 292 -27.46 -9.84 -6.20
CA ASN A 292 -26.97 -9.45 -7.53
C ASN A 292 -25.88 -8.37 -7.52
N ARG A 293 -25.36 -7.94 -6.35
CA ARG A 293 -24.32 -6.89 -6.27
C ARG A 293 -23.24 -7.25 -5.27
N ILE A 294 -22.00 -7.34 -5.75
CA ILE A 294 -20.87 -7.91 -5.01
C ILE A 294 -19.54 -7.27 -5.41
N PHE A 295 -18.65 -7.10 -4.44
CA PHE A 295 -17.23 -6.87 -4.71
C PHE A 295 -16.46 -8.19 -4.62
N LEU A 296 -15.64 -8.47 -5.63
CA LEU A 296 -14.87 -9.71 -5.82
C LEU A 296 -13.43 -9.33 -6.09
N GLU A 297 -12.46 -9.93 -5.38
CA GLU A 297 -11.04 -9.66 -5.57
C GLU A 297 -10.22 -10.95 -5.50
N GLU A 298 -9.46 -11.26 -6.56
CA GLU A 298 -8.50 -12.37 -6.56
C GLU A 298 -7.13 -11.81 -6.14
N THR A 299 -6.56 -12.38 -5.08
CA THR A 299 -5.42 -11.77 -4.37
C THR A 299 -4.29 -12.77 -4.13
N SER A 300 -3.07 -12.37 -4.49
CA SER A 300 -1.84 -13.04 -4.08
C SER A 300 -1.36 -12.47 -2.75
N LEU A 301 -1.42 -13.26 -1.68
CA LEU A 301 -1.13 -12.82 -0.31
C LEU A 301 0.20 -12.08 -0.18
N VAL A 302 1.30 -12.71 -0.63
CA VAL A 302 2.62 -12.08 -0.74
C VAL A 302 3.53 -12.89 -1.67
N ALA A 303 4.21 -12.20 -2.59
CA ALA A 303 5.21 -12.78 -3.49
C ALA A 303 6.42 -11.84 -3.67
N ARG A 304 7.58 -12.37 -4.07
CA ARG A 304 8.80 -11.59 -4.37
C ARG A 304 9.53 -12.20 -5.58
N PRO A 305 9.47 -11.59 -6.77
CA PRO A 305 8.65 -10.42 -7.14
C PRO A 305 7.15 -10.70 -7.03
N GLY A 306 6.32 -9.65 -7.04
CA GLY A 306 4.86 -9.78 -7.11
C GLY A 306 4.40 -10.52 -8.36
N LEU A 307 3.23 -11.15 -8.29
CA LEU A 307 2.59 -11.74 -9.47
C LEU A 307 2.28 -10.66 -10.50
N ARG A 308 2.24 -11.05 -11.77
CA ARG A 308 1.78 -10.18 -12.84
C ARG A 308 0.27 -10.08 -12.81
N MET A 309 -0.28 -8.91 -13.16
CA MET A 309 -1.73 -8.69 -13.12
C MET A 309 -2.51 -9.61 -14.05
N ASP A 310 -1.93 -10.01 -15.18
CA ASP A 310 -2.56 -10.94 -16.13
C ASP A 310 -2.71 -12.38 -15.58
N ASP A 311 -1.79 -12.84 -14.73
CA ASP A 311 -1.92 -14.12 -14.00
C ASP A 311 -3.07 -14.07 -12.98
N ILE A 312 -3.21 -12.95 -12.24
CA ILE A 312 -4.32 -12.75 -11.30
C ILE A 312 -5.66 -12.71 -12.04
N GLN A 313 -5.76 -11.95 -13.12
CA GLN A 313 -6.96 -11.84 -13.96
C GLN A 313 -7.38 -13.18 -14.57
N GLU A 314 -6.42 -13.98 -15.06
CA GLU A 314 -6.69 -15.32 -15.61
C GLU A 314 -7.30 -16.26 -14.55
N ARG A 315 -6.78 -16.23 -13.31
CA ARG A 315 -7.30 -17.02 -12.18
C ARG A 315 -8.70 -16.57 -11.77
N MET A 316 -8.92 -15.25 -11.67
CA MET A 316 -10.25 -14.69 -11.36
C MET A 316 -11.29 -15.13 -12.40
N VAL A 317 -10.97 -15.02 -13.70
CA VAL A 317 -11.86 -15.47 -14.79
C VAL A 317 -12.19 -16.96 -14.67
N ALA A 318 -11.19 -17.81 -14.40
CA ALA A 318 -11.41 -19.24 -14.20
C ALA A 318 -12.32 -19.52 -12.98
N ARG A 319 -12.12 -18.79 -11.88
CA ARG A 319 -12.93 -18.92 -10.66
C ARG A 319 -14.37 -18.47 -10.85
N LEU A 320 -14.61 -17.28 -11.43
CA LEU A 320 -15.98 -16.78 -11.66
C LEU A 320 -16.77 -17.70 -12.59
N SER A 321 -16.12 -18.20 -13.65
CA SER A 321 -16.70 -19.19 -14.57
C SER A 321 -17.06 -20.51 -13.86
N HIS A 322 -16.20 -20.99 -12.96
CA HIS A 322 -16.45 -22.20 -12.16
C HIS A 322 -17.60 -22.02 -11.15
N LEU A 323 -17.70 -20.84 -10.53
CA LEU A 323 -18.77 -20.48 -9.60
C LEU A 323 -20.10 -20.13 -10.30
N GLY A 324 -20.15 -20.12 -11.63
CA GLY A 324 -21.33 -19.72 -12.40
C GLY A 324 -21.65 -18.21 -12.37
N ILE A 325 -20.75 -17.39 -11.83
CA ILE A 325 -20.95 -15.95 -11.65
C ILE A 325 -20.82 -15.26 -13.01
N LYS A 326 -21.95 -14.78 -13.53
CA LYS A 326 -22.01 -13.98 -14.77
C LYS A 326 -22.11 -12.50 -14.40
N VAL A 327 -21.10 -11.73 -14.77
CA VAL A 327 -21.08 -10.27 -14.62
C VAL A 327 -21.90 -9.62 -15.72
N LYS A 328 -22.83 -8.74 -15.34
CA LYS A 328 -23.63 -7.91 -16.26
C LYS A 328 -22.91 -6.59 -16.56
N SER A 329 -22.41 -5.93 -15.53
CA SER A 329 -21.71 -4.65 -15.56
C SER A 329 -20.65 -4.59 -14.45
N ILE A 330 -19.61 -3.80 -14.68
CA ILE A 330 -18.57 -3.50 -13.70
C ILE A 330 -18.78 -2.04 -13.27
N GLU A 331 -19.24 -1.84 -12.04
CA GLU A 331 -19.34 -0.51 -11.44
C GLU A 331 -17.93 0.05 -11.20
N GLU A 332 -17.04 -0.75 -10.60
CA GLU A 332 -15.67 -0.39 -10.28
C GLU A 332 -14.67 -1.51 -10.61
N ASP A 333 -13.44 -1.17 -11.04
CA ASP A 333 -12.29 -2.07 -11.00
C ASP A 333 -11.16 -1.52 -10.10
N GLU A 334 -10.32 -2.43 -9.59
CA GLU A 334 -9.21 -2.11 -8.71
C GLU A 334 -7.96 -2.91 -9.06
N HIS A 335 -6.83 -2.21 -9.17
CA HIS A 335 -5.51 -2.79 -9.46
C HIS A 335 -4.61 -2.52 -8.26
N CYS A 336 -4.53 -3.47 -7.35
CA CYS A 336 -3.83 -3.28 -6.09
C CYS A 336 -2.42 -3.89 -6.13
N VAL A 337 -1.40 -3.08 -5.76
CA VAL A 337 -0.02 -3.53 -5.58
C VAL A 337 0.51 -2.94 -4.28
N ILE A 338 0.44 -3.71 -3.20
CA ILE A 338 0.85 -3.29 -1.86
C ILE A 338 2.27 -3.79 -1.60
N PRO A 339 3.25 -2.90 -1.33
CA PRO A 339 4.57 -3.31 -0.89
C PRO A 339 4.50 -3.81 0.56
N MET A 340 4.64 -5.12 0.71
CA MET A 340 4.58 -5.84 1.98
C MET A 340 5.90 -5.66 2.72
N GLY A 341 5.87 -4.87 3.80
CA GLY A 341 7.05 -4.55 4.60
C GLY A 341 8.06 -3.68 3.86
N GLY A 342 9.25 -4.23 3.60
CA GLY A 342 10.42 -3.47 3.11
C GLY A 342 11.22 -2.80 4.24
N PRO A 343 12.30 -2.05 3.91
CA PRO A 343 13.08 -1.35 4.91
C PRO A 343 12.27 -0.23 5.57
N LEU A 344 12.52 0.01 6.86
CA LEU A 344 12.16 1.29 7.49
C LEU A 344 12.96 2.43 6.83
N PRO A 345 12.44 3.67 6.81
CA PRO A 345 13.24 4.84 6.46
C PRO A 345 14.41 5.02 7.44
N VAL A 346 15.38 5.87 7.07
CA VAL A 346 16.43 6.32 8.00
C VAL A 346 15.78 7.05 9.16
N ILE A 347 16.03 6.61 10.38
CA ILE A 347 15.46 7.17 11.60
C ILE A 347 16.60 7.51 12.56
N PRO A 348 16.69 8.75 13.07
CA PRO A 348 15.89 9.93 12.71
C PRO A 348 16.31 10.56 11.38
N GLN A 349 15.44 11.38 10.78
CA GLN A 349 15.77 12.27 9.66
C GLN A 349 14.87 13.52 9.66
N ARG A 350 15.24 14.57 8.92
CA ARG A 350 14.59 15.90 8.94
C ARG A 350 13.20 15.98 8.28
N VAL A 351 12.86 15.03 7.41
CA VAL A 351 11.47 14.84 6.93
C VAL A 351 10.82 13.78 7.82
N VAL A 352 9.70 14.11 8.45
CA VAL A 352 8.89 13.10 9.17
C VAL A 352 7.96 12.40 8.18
N GLY A 353 7.55 11.17 8.45
CA GLY A 353 6.71 10.40 7.53
C GLY A 353 5.55 9.72 8.24
N ILE A 354 4.47 9.41 7.50
CA ILE A 354 3.37 8.60 8.01
C ILE A 354 2.81 7.64 6.94
N GLY A 355 2.25 6.51 7.36
CA GLY A 355 1.64 5.51 6.47
C GLY A 355 2.67 4.73 5.65
N GLY A 356 2.40 4.56 4.35
CA GLY A 356 3.22 3.72 3.47
C GLY A 356 4.68 4.16 3.38
N THR A 357 4.95 5.46 3.38
CA THR A 357 6.30 6.03 3.30
C THR A 357 7.09 5.78 4.59
N ALA A 358 6.40 5.79 5.75
CA ALA A 358 6.98 5.44 7.04
C ALA A 358 7.12 3.92 7.28
N GLY A 359 6.82 3.07 6.28
CA GLY A 359 6.95 1.61 6.40
C GLY A 359 5.90 0.95 7.31
N MET A 360 4.72 1.58 7.46
CA MET A 360 3.65 1.15 8.37
C MET A 360 2.78 -0.03 7.86
N VAL A 361 2.89 -0.41 6.58
CA VAL A 361 2.20 -1.58 6.03
C VAL A 361 2.53 -2.81 6.87
N HIS A 362 1.51 -3.57 7.29
CA HIS A 362 1.71 -4.83 8.00
C HIS A 362 2.39 -5.86 7.08
N PRO A 363 3.66 -6.27 7.32
CA PRO A 363 4.41 -7.10 6.38
C PRO A 363 3.74 -8.43 6.00
N SER A 364 3.00 -9.06 6.92
CA SER A 364 2.34 -10.36 6.68
C SER A 364 0.90 -10.30 6.15
N THR A 365 0.23 -9.13 6.12
CA THR A 365 -1.21 -9.04 5.79
C THR A 365 -1.57 -7.95 4.78
N GLY A 366 -0.78 -6.88 4.67
CA GLY A 366 -1.06 -5.72 3.80
C GLY A 366 -1.86 -4.61 4.50
N TYR A 367 -2.41 -4.90 5.68
CA TYR A 367 -3.22 -3.93 6.43
C TYR A 367 -2.41 -2.70 6.84
N MET A 368 -3.04 -1.53 6.70
CA MET A 368 -2.41 -0.24 6.98
C MET A 368 -3.40 0.81 7.47
N VAL A 369 -4.60 0.94 6.88
CA VAL A 369 -5.50 2.08 7.10
C VAL A 369 -5.80 2.33 8.58
N ALA A 370 -6.39 1.36 9.28
CA ALA A 370 -6.73 1.50 10.70
C ALA A 370 -5.48 1.80 11.56
N ARG A 371 -4.39 1.06 11.36
CA ARG A 371 -3.09 1.27 12.04
C ARG A 371 -2.54 2.68 11.84
N THR A 372 -2.67 3.22 10.63
CA THR A 372 -2.17 4.55 10.28
C THR A 372 -3.05 5.66 10.83
N LEU A 373 -4.37 5.49 10.84
CA LEU A 373 -5.29 6.43 11.51
C LEU A 373 -5.06 6.44 13.03
N ALA A 374 -4.87 5.28 13.65
CA ALA A 374 -4.54 5.18 15.08
C ALA A 374 -3.16 5.78 15.44
N ALA A 375 -2.23 5.88 14.49
CA ALA A 375 -0.92 6.52 14.71
C ALA A 375 -0.91 8.03 14.41
N ALA A 376 -1.88 8.54 13.66
CA ALA A 376 -1.95 9.96 13.32
C ALA A 376 -2.00 10.88 14.56
N PRO A 377 -2.73 10.57 15.65
CA PRO A 377 -2.66 11.32 16.90
C PRO A 377 -1.27 11.33 17.54
N VAL A 378 -0.51 10.24 17.46
CA VAL A 378 0.86 10.17 18.03
C VAL A 378 1.78 11.15 17.29
N VAL A 379 1.74 11.12 15.96
CA VAL A 379 2.52 12.04 15.10
C VAL A 379 2.07 13.49 15.29
N ALA A 380 0.76 13.75 15.34
CA ALA A 380 0.21 15.09 15.54
C ALA A 380 0.61 15.66 16.90
N ASN A 381 0.44 14.91 17.99
CA ASN A 381 0.76 15.36 19.34
C ASN A 381 2.26 15.64 19.51
N ALA A 382 3.15 14.82 18.95
CA ALA A 382 4.58 15.08 18.96
C ALA A 382 4.95 16.39 18.23
N ILE A 383 4.29 16.68 17.10
CA ILE A 383 4.44 17.96 16.38
C ILE A 383 3.92 19.14 17.22
N ILE A 384 2.72 19.02 17.79
CA ILE A 384 2.06 20.07 18.59
C ILE A 384 2.87 20.42 19.85
N GLN A 385 3.24 19.42 20.64
CA GLN A 385 3.99 19.61 21.89
C GLN A 385 5.33 20.30 21.65
N TYR A 386 6.01 19.95 20.56
CA TYR A 386 7.31 20.49 20.25
C TYR A 386 7.21 21.94 19.74
N LEU A 387 6.30 22.23 18.80
CA LEU A 387 6.07 23.57 18.28
C LEU A 387 5.49 24.55 19.31
N GLY A 388 4.73 24.05 20.29
CA GLY A 388 4.18 24.85 21.40
C GLY A 388 5.16 25.15 22.54
N SER A 389 6.47 24.92 22.38
CA SER A 389 7.45 25.08 23.46
C SER A 389 8.52 26.14 23.15
N ASP A 390 8.64 27.12 24.06
CA ASP A 390 9.37 28.41 23.94
C ASP A 390 10.92 28.34 23.75
N LYS A 391 11.50 27.21 23.35
CA LYS A 391 12.96 27.15 23.09
C LYS A 391 13.26 27.39 21.61
N ASP A 392 14.41 28.00 21.33
CA ASP A 392 15.00 28.07 19.99
C ASP A 392 15.42 26.66 19.54
N HIS A 393 14.50 25.93 18.95
CA HIS A 393 14.70 24.52 18.63
C HIS A 393 15.27 24.27 17.23
N LEU A 394 16.29 23.42 17.16
CA LEU A 394 16.82 22.87 15.92
C LEU A 394 15.82 21.86 15.35
N GLY A 395 15.32 22.08 14.13
CA GLY A 395 14.24 21.23 13.58
C GLY A 395 14.65 19.77 13.29
N ASN A 396 15.93 19.42 13.41
CA ASN A 396 16.40 18.03 13.47
C ASN A 396 15.90 17.31 14.73
N GLU A 397 15.93 17.97 15.89
CA GLU A 397 15.50 17.41 17.17
C GLU A 397 13.98 17.18 17.20
N LEU A 398 13.20 18.15 16.68
CA LEU A 398 11.76 18.01 16.44
C LEU A 398 11.48 16.71 15.67
N SER A 399 12.12 16.57 14.51
CA SER A 399 11.90 15.45 13.61
C SER A 399 12.32 14.13 14.25
N ALA A 400 13.40 14.13 15.04
CA ALA A 400 13.84 12.97 15.80
C ALA A 400 12.84 12.55 16.88
N SER A 401 12.21 13.49 17.59
CA SER A 401 11.16 13.19 18.57
C SER A 401 9.93 12.56 17.90
N VAL A 402 9.44 13.15 16.81
CA VAL A 402 8.30 12.61 16.04
C VAL A 402 8.59 11.20 15.50
N TRP A 403 9.81 10.95 15.01
CA TRP A 403 10.22 9.61 14.57
C TRP A 403 10.31 8.61 15.73
N LYS A 404 10.80 9.03 16.91
CA LYS A 404 10.87 8.20 18.12
C LYS A 404 9.48 7.79 18.60
N ASP A 405 8.52 8.70 18.57
CA ASP A 405 7.15 8.44 19.03
C ASP A 405 6.34 7.59 18.02
N LEU A 406 6.62 7.73 16.72
CA LEU A 406 6.02 6.88 15.67
C LEU A 406 6.61 5.46 15.64
N TRP A 407 7.94 5.34 15.82
CA TRP A 407 8.67 4.08 15.81
C TRP A 407 9.48 3.86 17.10
N PRO A 408 8.83 3.75 18.26
CA PRO A 408 9.48 3.34 19.49
C PRO A 408 9.95 1.88 19.37
N ILE A 409 10.91 1.50 20.20
CA ILE A 409 11.61 0.20 20.10
C ILE A 409 10.63 -0.99 20.13
N GLU A 410 9.56 -0.93 20.90
CA GLU A 410 8.52 -1.97 20.95
C GLU A 410 7.83 -2.15 19.59
N ARG A 411 7.59 -1.05 18.87
CA ARG A 411 6.93 -1.06 17.55
C ARG A 411 7.88 -1.48 16.43
N ARG A 412 9.17 -1.14 16.52
CA ARG A 412 10.20 -1.65 15.60
C ARG A 412 10.39 -3.16 15.77
N ARG A 413 10.54 -3.63 17.02
CA ARG A 413 10.64 -5.06 17.37
C ARG A 413 9.37 -5.86 17.02
N GLN A 414 8.18 -5.28 17.22
CA GLN A 414 6.92 -5.82 16.73
C GLN A 414 6.93 -6.01 15.20
N ARG A 415 7.40 -4.99 14.46
CA ARG A 415 7.49 -5.02 13.00
C ARG A 415 8.46 -6.09 12.49
N GLU A 416 9.60 -6.29 13.15
CA GLU A 416 10.57 -7.33 12.79
C GLU A 416 9.97 -8.75 12.89
N PHE A 417 9.09 -9.00 13.87
CA PHE A 417 8.35 -10.26 13.94
C PHE A 417 7.37 -10.43 12.76
N PHE A 418 6.70 -9.36 12.31
CA PHE A 418 5.85 -9.44 11.12
C PHE A 418 6.68 -9.63 9.84
N CYS A 419 7.88 -9.03 9.74
CA CYS A 419 8.83 -9.31 8.64
C CYS A 419 9.24 -10.79 8.62
N PHE A 420 9.54 -11.37 9.79
CA PHE A 420 9.79 -12.81 9.94
C PHE A 420 8.61 -13.67 9.46
N GLY A 421 7.37 -13.33 9.84
CA GLY A 421 6.17 -14.01 9.36
C GLY A 421 6.00 -13.92 7.85
N MET A 422 6.25 -12.74 7.26
CA MET A 422 6.23 -12.54 5.80
C MET A 422 7.28 -13.40 5.07
N ASP A 423 8.51 -13.48 5.60
CA ASP A 423 9.59 -14.28 4.99
C ASP A 423 9.36 -15.80 5.12
N ILE A 424 8.45 -16.25 6.00
CA ILE A 424 7.91 -17.63 5.99
C ILE A 424 6.83 -17.76 4.90
N LEU A 425 5.85 -16.85 4.87
CA LEU A 425 4.74 -16.87 3.89
C LEU A 425 5.24 -16.88 2.45
N LEU A 426 6.31 -16.12 2.14
CA LEU A 426 7.00 -16.10 0.85
C LEU A 426 7.56 -17.46 0.38
N LYS A 427 7.59 -18.48 1.25
CA LYS A 427 8.12 -19.83 0.97
C LYS A 427 7.05 -20.91 1.03
N LEU A 428 5.78 -20.55 1.26
CA LEU A 428 4.68 -21.51 1.31
C LEU A 428 4.11 -21.73 -0.10
N ASP A 429 3.93 -23.00 -0.45
CA ASP A 429 3.13 -23.39 -1.60
C ASP A 429 1.65 -23.42 -1.20
N LEU A 430 0.74 -23.72 -2.13
CA LEU A 430 -0.70 -23.79 -1.81
C LEU A 430 -0.99 -24.75 -0.64
N SER A 431 -0.35 -25.92 -0.62
CA SER A 431 -0.59 -26.96 0.39
C SER A 431 -0.15 -26.51 1.79
N ALA A 432 1.01 -25.87 1.89
CA ALA A 432 1.54 -25.32 3.12
C ALA A 432 0.75 -24.09 3.59
N THR A 433 0.32 -23.24 2.65
CA THR A 433 -0.51 -22.05 2.91
C THR A 433 -1.85 -22.45 3.53
N ARG A 434 -2.52 -23.46 2.96
CA ARG A 434 -3.76 -24.02 3.52
C ARG A 434 -3.57 -24.50 4.95
N ARG A 435 -2.55 -25.34 5.22
CA ARG A 435 -2.28 -25.81 6.59
C ARG A 435 -1.89 -24.69 7.56
N PHE A 436 -1.22 -23.65 7.09
CA PHE A 436 -0.88 -22.48 7.90
C PHE A 436 -2.13 -21.73 8.33
N PHE A 437 -3.05 -21.43 7.40
CA PHE A 437 -4.29 -20.72 7.73
C PHE A 437 -5.28 -21.57 8.52
N ASP A 438 -5.32 -22.88 8.29
CA ASP A 438 -6.07 -23.83 9.13
C ASP A 438 -5.69 -23.69 10.61
N ALA A 439 -4.39 -23.78 10.91
CA ALA A 439 -3.87 -23.63 12.27
C ALA A 439 -3.93 -22.19 12.80
N PHE A 440 -3.79 -21.16 11.96
CA PHE A 440 -3.83 -19.74 12.36
C PHE A 440 -5.22 -19.30 12.83
N PHE A 441 -6.28 -19.77 12.16
CA PHE A 441 -7.66 -19.45 12.52
C PHE A 441 -8.26 -20.37 13.60
N ASP A 442 -7.58 -21.49 13.94
CA ASP A 442 -7.91 -22.31 15.12
C ASP A 442 -7.33 -21.76 16.43
N LEU A 443 -6.52 -20.69 16.38
CA LEU A 443 -6.00 -20.02 17.58
C LEU A 443 -7.10 -19.27 18.33
N GLU A 444 -6.91 -19.10 19.65
CA GLU A 444 -7.74 -18.22 20.47
C GLU A 444 -7.95 -16.85 19.79
N PRO A 445 -9.18 -16.31 19.74
CA PRO A 445 -9.50 -15.09 18.99
C PRO A 445 -8.54 -13.92 19.25
N ARG A 446 -8.12 -13.70 20.51
CA ARG A 446 -7.16 -12.65 20.88
C ARG A 446 -5.86 -12.67 20.05
N TYR A 447 -5.39 -13.85 19.66
CA TYR A 447 -4.14 -14.00 18.91
C TYR A 447 -4.29 -13.55 17.47
N TRP A 448 -5.25 -14.12 16.72
CA TRP A 448 -5.41 -13.73 15.32
C TRP A 448 -6.04 -12.33 15.19
N HIS A 449 -6.95 -11.93 16.09
CA HIS A 449 -7.46 -10.55 16.19
C HIS A 449 -6.31 -9.55 16.38
N GLY A 450 -5.41 -9.87 17.32
CA GLY A 450 -4.31 -9.00 17.68
C GLY A 450 -3.20 -8.96 16.63
N PHE A 451 -2.93 -10.09 15.96
CA PHE A 451 -1.96 -10.17 14.88
C PHE A 451 -2.43 -9.31 13.70
N LEU A 452 -3.61 -9.59 13.15
CA LEU A 452 -4.13 -8.86 11.97
C LEU A 452 -4.24 -7.34 12.20
N SER A 453 -4.58 -6.92 13.43
CA SER A 453 -4.70 -5.51 13.83
C SER A 453 -3.42 -4.87 14.37
N SER A 454 -2.26 -5.54 14.35
CA SER A 454 -1.01 -5.05 14.96
C SER A 454 -1.13 -4.61 16.44
N ARG A 455 -2.00 -5.28 17.22
CA ARG A 455 -2.18 -5.05 18.66
C ARG A 455 -1.18 -5.82 19.52
N LEU A 456 -0.78 -7.03 19.12
CA LEU A 456 0.17 -7.86 19.89
C LEU A 456 1.59 -7.28 19.84
N LEU A 457 2.22 -7.05 20.99
CA LEU A 457 3.64 -6.69 21.10
C LEU A 457 4.54 -7.93 21.09
N LEU A 458 5.87 -7.75 21.02
CA LEU A 458 6.82 -8.86 20.85
C LEU A 458 6.63 -10.04 21.83
N PRO A 459 6.41 -9.85 23.15
CA PRO A 459 6.18 -10.98 24.07
C PRO A 459 4.95 -11.80 23.70
N GLU A 460 3.85 -11.12 23.36
CA GLU A 460 2.60 -11.77 22.94
C GLU A 460 2.75 -12.44 21.57
N LEU A 461 3.55 -11.86 20.66
CA LEU A 461 3.88 -12.43 19.37
C LEU A 461 4.73 -13.70 19.50
N MET A 462 5.61 -13.79 20.49
CA MET A 462 6.32 -15.04 20.80
C MET A 462 5.35 -16.12 21.29
N PHE A 463 4.39 -15.79 22.17
CA PHE A 463 3.35 -16.74 22.58
C PHE A 463 2.40 -17.12 21.44
N PHE A 464 2.04 -16.19 20.56
CA PHE A 464 1.32 -16.46 19.31
C PHE A 464 2.10 -17.45 18.43
N GLY A 465 3.40 -17.23 18.22
CA GLY A 465 4.24 -18.12 17.42
C GLY A 465 4.34 -19.54 18.01
N LEU A 466 4.48 -19.64 19.34
CA LEU A 466 4.46 -20.93 20.05
C LEU A 466 3.09 -21.62 19.96
N SER A 467 1.99 -20.87 20.08
CA SER A 467 0.63 -21.41 19.96
C SER A 467 0.32 -21.86 18.53
N LEU A 468 0.72 -21.08 17.53
CA LEU A 468 0.65 -21.48 16.12
C LEU A 468 1.45 -22.76 15.85
N PHE A 469 2.65 -22.87 16.43
CA PHE A 469 3.47 -24.08 16.31
C PHE A 469 2.86 -25.28 17.03
N SER A 470 2.19 -25.09 18.18
CA SER A 470 1.52 -26.18 18.90
C SER A 470 0.23 -26.64 18.22
N HIS A 471 -0.51 -25.78 17.53
CA HIS A 471 -1.72 -26.16 16.76
C HIS A 471 -1.39 -26.67 15.34
N ALA A 472 -0.24 -26.28 14.79
CA ALA A 472 0.21 -26.74 13.47
C ALA A 472 0.38 -28.28 13.39
N SER A 473 -0.01 -28.87 12.26
CA SER A 473 0.26 -30.28 11.94
C SER A 473 1.77 -30.60 11.96
N ASN A 474 2.16 -31.88 12.16
CA ASN A 474 3.58 -32.27 12.13
C ASN A 474 4.31 -31.85 10.85
N THR A 475 3.64 -31.95 9.69
CA THR A 475 4.15 -31.46 8.41
C THR A 475 4.37 -29.94 8.45
N SER A 476 3.38 -29.19 8.92
CA SER A 476 3.48 -27.73 9.07
C SER A 476 4.58 -27.31 10.06
N ARG A 477 4.76 -28.02 11.17
CA ARG A 477 5.85 -27.77 12.13
C ARG A 477 7.21 -27.92 11.44
N LEU A 478 7.41 -29.00 10.69
CA LEU A 478 8.64 -29.23 9.93
C LEU A 478 8.84 -28.14 8.86
N GLU A 479 7.79 -27.70 8.18
CA GLU A 479 7.84 -26.61 7.21
C GLU A 479 8.18 -25.25 7.86
N ILE A 480 7.56 -24.92 9.00
CA ILE A 480 7.85 -23.70 9.76
C ILE A 480 9.31 -23.71 10.25
N MET A 481 9.82 -24.85 10.74
CA MET A 481 11.23 -24.98 11.13
C MET A 481 12.18 -24.83 9.94
N THR A 482 11.98 -25.60 8.87
CA THR A 482 12.87 -25.60 7.70
C THR A 482 12.85 -24.27 6.94
N LYS A 483 11.67 -23.68 6.72
CA LYS A 483 11.51 -22.41 6.00
C LYS A 483 11.79 -21.19 6.89
N GLY A 484 11.54 -21.31 8.20
CA GLY A 484 11.64 -20.24 9.19
C GLY A 484 12.98 -20.11 9.92
N THR A 485 13.85 -21.13 9.95
CA THR A 485 15.16 -21.04 10.66
C THR A 485 16.00 -19.82 10.23
N VAL A 486 16.20 -19.61 8.92
CA VAL A 486 16.98 -18.47 8.43
C VAL A 486 16.30 -17.12 8.74
N PRO A 487 14.99 -16.91 8.43
CA PRO A 487 14.25 -15.74 8.90
C PRO A 487 14.32 -15.49 10.41
N LEU A 488 14.26 -16.54 11.24
CA LEU A 488 14.34 -16.42 12.70
C LEU A 488 15.71 -15.91 13.16
N VAL A 489 16.79 -16.44 12.58
CA VAL A 489 18.15 -15.94 12.84
C VAL A 489 18.30 -14.49 12.37
N THR A 490 17.71 -14.13 11.21
CA THR A 490 17.69 -12.73 10.74
C THR A 490 16.95 -11.81 11.71
N MET A 491 15.76 -12.20 12.17
CA MET A 491 14.97 -11.45 13.16
C MET A 491 15.76 -11.26 14.46
N ILE A 492 16.32 -12.34 15.04
CA ILE A 492 17.12 -12.26 16.27
C ILE A 492 18.31 -11.31 16.09
N ASN A 493 19.03 -11.40 14.97
CA ASN A 493 20.15 -10.51 14.68
C ASN A 493 19.74 -9.04 14.51
N ASN A 494 18.52 -8.76 14.03
CA ASN A 494 17.99 -7.39 13.96
C ASN A 494 17.56 -6.90 15.35
N LEU A 495 16.86 -7.72 16.14
CA LEU A 495 16.46 -7.40 17.52
C LEU A 495 17.66 -7.11 18.44
N LEU A 496 18.80 -7.80 18.22
CA LEU A 496 20.06 -7.56 18.95
C LEU A 496 20.79 -6.27 18.54
N LYS A 497 20.53 -5.75 17.33
CA LYS A 497 21.08 -4.48 16.85
C LYS A 497 20.19 -3.27 17.18
N ASP A 498 18.91 -3.52 17.40
CA ASP A 498 17.91 -2.51 17.77
C ASP A 498 18.00 -2.27 19.29
N THR A 499 18.98 -1.45 19.70
CA THR A 499 19.34 -1.22 21.12
C THR A 499 18.70 0.01 21.75
N GLU A 500 18.30 1.01 20.96
CA GLU A 500 17.71 2.30 21.39
C GLU A 500 16.59 2.74 20.45
#